data_AF-A0A0J6RWE2-F1
#
_entry.id   AF-A0A0J6RWE2-F1
#
_cell.length_a   1.000
_cell.length_b   1.000
_cell.length_c   1.000
_cell.angle_alpha   90.00
_cell.angle_beta   90.00
_cell.angle_gamma   90.00
#
_symmetry.space_group_name_H-M   'P 1'
#
loop_
_entity.id
_entity.type
_entity.pdbx_description
1 polymer ?
#
loop_
_entity_poly.entity_id
_entity_poly.type
_entity_poly.pdbx_seq_one_letter_code
_entity_poly.pdbx_strand_id
1 'polypeptide(L)' 'MVIQKNWQELIKPNKLQVSTGHDPKRVATVVAEPLERGFGTTLGNSLRRVLLSSLQGAAVTSVQIDGVLHEFSSIPGVRE' A
#
# COMPACT_ATOMS: atom_id res chain seq x y z
N MET A 1 -42.31 -5.59 26.40
CA MET A 1 -42.05 -5.08 25.05
C MET A 1 -40.57 -5.29 24.76
N VAL A 2 -40.22 -6.37 24.06
CA VAL A 2 -38.82 -6.74 23.81
C VAL A 2 -38.41 -6.08 22.50
N ILE A 3 -37.46 -5.15 22.55
CA ILE A 3 -36.85 -4.55 21.35
C ILE A 3 -36.09 -5.68 20.65
N GLN A 4 -36.67 -6.25 19.59
CA GLN A 4 -35.93 -7.11 18.69
C GLN A 4 -34.85 -6.26 18.01
N LYS A 5 -33.60 -6.41 18.45
CA LYS A 5 -32.45 -5.92 17.70
C LYS A 5 -32.37 -6.73 16.41
N ASN A 6 -32.89 -6.19 15.33
CA ASN A 6 -32.86 -6.79 14.01
C ASN A 6 -31.46 -6.60 13.37
N TRP A 7 -30.41 -6.93 14.11
CA TRP A 7 -29.03 -6.76 13.70
C TRP A 7 -28.44 -8.14 13.43
N GLN A 8 -28.36 -8.51 12.16
CA GLN A 8 -27.54 -9.65 11.75
C GLN A 8 -26.07 -9.26 11.97
N GLU A 9 -25.32 -10.12 12.66
CA GLU A 9 -23.88 -9.92 12.83
C GLU A 9 -23.20 -9.93 11.46
N LEU A 10 -22.36 -8.93 11.19
CA LEU A 10 -21.60 -8.84 9.94
C LEU A 10 -20.66 -10.04 9.81
N ILE A 11 -20.59 -10.64 8.62
CA ILE A 11 -19.56 -11.61 8.29
C ILE A 11 -18.18 -10.94 8.43
N LYS A 12 -17.39 -11.45 9.37
CA LYS A 12 -15.98 -11.06 9.53
C LYS A 12 -15.10 -12.03 8.75
N PRO A 13 -14.10 -11.53 8.02
CA PRO A 13 -13.15 -12.41 7.35
C PRO A 13 -12.38 -13.23 8.38
N ASN A 14 -12.03 -14.45 7.99
CA ASN A 14 -11.16 -15.32 8.77
C ASN A 14 -9.71 -14.81 8.72
N LYS A 15 -8.77 -15.60 9.23
CA LYS A 15 -7.34 -15.29 9.15
C LYS A 15 -6.93 -14.98 7.70
N LEU A 16 -6.25 -13.84 7.52
CA LEU A 16 -5.70 -13.43 6.23
C LEU A 16 -4.72 -14.48 5.70
N GLN A 17 -4.89 -14.87 4.45
CA GLN A 17 -3.94 -15.73 3.75
C GLN A 17 -2.95 -14.84 3.00
N VAL A 18 -1.65 -15.06 3.19
CA VAL A 18 -0.58 -14.27 2.57
C VAL A 18 0.30 -15.21 1.75
N SER A 19 0.42 -14.93 0.46
CA SER A 19 1.32 -15.63 -0.46
C SER A 19 2.40 -14.67 -0.95
N THR A 20 3.66 -15.09 -0.92
CA THR A 20 4.79 -14.30 -1.43
C THR A 20 4.88 -14.42 -2.95
N GLY A 21 5.16 -13.30 -3.62
CA GLY A 21 5.40 -13.29 -5.06
C GLY A 21 6.81 -13.78 -5.44
N HIS A 22 7.18 -13.56 -6.71
CA HIS A 22 8.50 -13.91 -7.24
C HIS A 22 9.67 -13.27 -6.45
N ASP A 23 9.49 -12.05 -5.96
CA ASP A 23 10.36 -11.47 -4.94
C ASP A 23 9.62 -11.38 -3.59
N PRO A 24 9.90 -12.30 -2.65
CA PRO A 24 9.24 -12.33 -1.35
C PRO A 24 9.44 -11.08 -0.49
N LYS A 25 10.48 -10.28 -0.76
CA LYS A 25 10.77 -9.05 0.01
C LYS A 25 9.99 -7.84 -0.51
N ARG A 26 9.52 -7.88 -1.76
CA ARG A 26 8.93 -6.73 -2.45
C ARG A 26 7.51 -6.96 -2.95
N VAL A 27 7.08 -8.21 -3.07
CA VAL A 27 5.78 -8.57 -3.64
C VAL A 27 5.08 -9.62 -2.78
N ALA A 28 3.82 -9.34 -2.43
CA ALA A 28 2.95 -10.28 -1.74
C ALA A 28 1.50 -10.14 -2.23
N THR A 29 0.75 -11.24 -2.18
CA THR A 29 -0.70 -11.30 -2.41
C THR A 29 -1.38 -11.66 -1.11
N VAL A 30 -2.33 -10.84 -0.68
CA VAL A 30 -3.11 -11.04 0.55
C VAL A 30 -4.56 -11.30 0.18
N VAL A 31 -5.13 -12.40 0.70
CA VAL A 31 -6.51 -12.81 0.47
C VAL A 31 -7.30 -12.72 1.79
N ALA A 32 -8.42 -12.00 1.75
CA ALA A 32 -9.34 -11.79 2.86
C ALA A 32 -10.73 -12.31 2.49
N GLU A 33 -11.16 -13.38 3.15
CA GLU A 33 -12.46 -14.02 2.95
C GLU A 33 -12.95 -14.72 4.23
N PRO A 34 -14.26 -14.91 4.43
CA PRO A 34 -15.37 -14.38 3.62
C PRO A 34 -15.64 -12.89 3.90
N LEU A 35 -16.24 -12.19 2.93
CA LEU A 35 -16.67 -10.80 3.07
C LEU A 35 -18.13 -10.68 2.62
N GLU A 36 -18.84 -9.76 3.26
CA GLU A 36 -20.18 -9.35 2.82
C GLU A 36 -20.17 -8.83 1.38
N ARG A 37 -21.30 -9.01 0.68
CA ARG A 37 -21.44 -8.51 -0.69
C ARG A 37 -21.18 -7.00 -0.72
N GLY A 38 -20.28 -6.57 -1.59
CA GLY A 38 -19.89 -5.16 -1.74
C GLY A 38 -18.77 -4.69 -0.82
N PHE A 39 -18.49 -5.39 0.29
CA PHE A 39 -17.41 -5.02 1.21
C PHE A 39 -16.02 -5.19 0.58
N GLY A 40 -15.86 -6.15 -0.34
CA GLY A 40 -14.62 -6.31 -1.11
C GLY A 40 -14.22 -5.03 -1.85
N THR A 41 -15.16 -4.37 -2.51
CA THR A 41 -14.90 -3.10 -3.21
C THR A 41 -14.64 -1.96 -2.23
N THR A 42 -15.44 -1.85 -1.15
CA THR A 42 -15.27 -0.80 -0.14
C THR A 42 -13.90 -0.89 0.53
N LEU A 43 -13.51 -2.07 1.01
CA LEU A 43 -12.22 -2.30 1.66
C LEU A 43 -11.07 -2.20 0.64
N GLY A 44 -11.19 -2.87 -0.51
CA GLY A 44 -10.15 -2.89 -1.54
C GLY A 44 -9.82 -1.49 -2.08
N ASN A 45 -10.83 -0.67 -2.40
CA ASN A 45 -10.61 0.70 -2.86
C ASN A 45 -9.98 1.57 -1.77
N SER A 46 -10.44 1.43 -0.54
CA SER A 46 -9.92 2.21 0.60
C SER A 46 -8.45 1.86 0.86
N LEU A 47 -8.12 0.56 0.94
CA LEU A 47 -6.76 0.08 1.12
C LEU A 47 -5.86 0.48 -0.04
N ARG A 48 -6.30 0.34 -1.29
CA ARG A 48 -5.53 0.77 -2.46
C ARG A 48 -5.17 2.26 -2.38
N ARG A 49 -6.12 3.12 -2.00
CA ARG A 49 -5.86 4.55 -1.87
C ARG A 49 -4.81 4.82 -0.79
N VAL A 50 -4.97 4.25 0.40
CA VAL A 50 -4.03 4.43 1.52
C VAL A 50 -2.63 3.94 1.15
N LEU A 51 -2.53 2.73 0.56
CA LEU A 51 -1.27 2.13 0.16
C LEU A 51 -0.53 2.97 -0.91
N LEU A 52 -1.26 3.62 -1.80
CA LEU A 52 -0.66 4.43 -2.87
C LEU A 52 -0.34 5.88 -2.44
N SER A 53 -1.07 6.47 -1.51
CA SER A 53 -0.96 7.90 -1.21
C SER A 53 -0.42 8.25 0.17
N SER A 54 -0.47 7.33 1.12
CA SER A 54 -0.37 7.68 2.55
C SER A 54 0.57 6.77 3.34
N LEU A 55 1.34 5.93 2.65
CA LEU A 55 2.40 5.18 3.30
C LEU A 55 3.57 6.10 3.62
N GLN A 56 4.04 5.99 4.86
CA GLN A 56 5.30 6.59 5.27
C GLN A 56 6.45 5.81 4.65
N GLY A 57 7.44 6.53 4.16
CA GLY A 57 8.66 5.97 3.60
C GLY A 57 9.77 7.00 3.65
N ALA A 58 10.98 6.55 3.35
CA ALA A 58 12.12 7.43 3.15
C ALA A 58 12.45 7.47 1.66
N ALA A 59 12.71 8.66 1.14
CA ALA A 59 13.19 8.88 -0.21
C ALA A 59 14.25 9.99 -0.18
N VAL A 60 15.17 9.95 -1.13
CA VAL A 60 16.13 11.04 -1.33
C VAL A 60 15.34 12.26 -1.84
N THR A 61 15.36 13.36 -1.08
CA THR A 61 14.64 14.60 -1.44
C THR A 61 15.52 15.59 -2.16
N SER A 62 16.82 15.58 -1.88
CA SER A 62 17.81 16.48 -2.46
C SER A 62 19.19 15.87 -2.34
N VAL A 63 20.08 16.29 -3.24
CA VAL A 63 21.51 15.97 -3.23
C VAL A 63 22.26 17.26 -3.54
N GLN A 64 23.35 17.51 -2.82
CA GLN A 64 24.29 18.59 -3.11
C GLN A 64 25.59 17.95 -3.60
N ILE A 65 26.10 18.42 -4.73
CA ILE A 65 27.35 17.95 -5.31
C ILE A 65 28.31 19.13 -5.39
N ASP A 66 29.50 18.97 -4.80
CA ASP A 66 30.50 20.02 -4.79
C ASP A 66 30.95 20.37 -6.22
N GLY A 67 30.99 21.67 -6.52
CA GLY A 67 31.37 22.17 -7.84
C GLY A 67 30.28 22.07 -8.92
N VAL A 68 29.09 21.53 -8.59
CA VAL A 68 27.94 21.50 -9.50
C VAL A 68 26.96 22.61 -9.15
N LEU A 69 26.74 23.54 -10.09
CA LEU A 69 25.88 24.68 -9.86
C LEU A 69 24.40 24.35 -10.12
N HIS A 70 24.11 23.49 -11.09
CA HIS A 70 22.75 23.11 -11.47
C HIS A 70 22.71 21.68 -12.04
N GLU A 71 21.51 21.10 -12.10
CA GLU A 71 21.26 19.71 -12.54
C GLU A 71 21.75 19.38 -13.96
N PHE A 72 21.90 20.39 -14.81
CA PHE A 72 22.40 20.23 -16.19
C PHE A 72 23.92 20.39 -16.34
N SER A 73 24.68 20.60 -15.26
CA SER A 73 26.14 20.73 -15.36
C SER A 73 26.78 19.37 -15.58
N SER A 74 27.77 19.30 -16.48
CA SER A 74 28.57 18.09 -16.64
C SER A 74 29.64 18.00 -15.55
N ILE A 75 29.89 16.78 -15.07
CA ILE A 75 30.94 16.48 -14.11
C ILE A 75 32.06 15.73 -14.85
N PRO A 76 33.29 16.29 -14.93
CA PRO A 76 34.41 15.62 -15.57
C PRO A 76 34.66 14.22 -14.96
N GLY A 77 34.75 13.20 -15.81
CA GLY A 77 35.01 11.82 -15.38
C GLY A 77 33.79 11.03 -14.89
N VAL A 78 32.59 11.62 -14.92
CA VAL A 78 31.34 10.92 -14.60
C VAL A 78 30.59 10.62 -15.89
N ARG A 79 30.10 9.38 -16.01
CA ARG A 79 29.19 8.92 -17.06
C ARG A 79 27.97 8.31 -16.39
N GLU A 80 26.78 8.63 -16.90
CA GLU A 80 25.51 8.02 -16.46
C GLU A 80 25.38 6.54 -16.86
#